data_AF-A8GQ44-F1
#
_entry.id   AF-A8GQ44-F1
#
_cell.length_a   1.000
_cell.length_b   1.000
_cell.length_c   1.000
_cell.angle_alpha   90.00
_cell.angle_beta   90.00
_cell.angle_gamma   90.00
#
_symmetry.space_group_name_H-M   'P 1'
#
loop_
_entity.id
_entity.type
_entity.pdbx_description
1 polymer ?
#
loop_
_entity_poly.entity_id
_entity_poly.type
_entity_poly.pdbx_seq_one_letter_code
_entity_poly.pdbx_strand_id
1 'polypeptide(L)'
;MSVFPKADAYAISLYSIAVLCSTFILRDLVFGYLGDTYGRKTTVVITILMMDTSCIVMALLPTYNAIGITASIIIILCRIVQGMYAIGEVIGTEIYLTEFTKPPIQYPIVALATVFATVGTFAALGVATIVTSYCFNWRYAFGIGAIIAVVRTLVRTALRETPEFAKMQSLNYLKLFLFCIYLLR
;
A
#
# COMPACT_ATOMS: atom_id res chain seq x y z
N MET A 1 1.96 22.16 -17.49
CA MET A 1 1.63 20.81 -18.01
C MET A 1 0.70 20.12 -17.02
N SER A 2 -0.60 20.39 -17.10
CA SER A 2 -1.62 19.77 -16.23
C SER A 2 -2.10 18.47 -16.84
N VAL A 3 -2.14 17.40 -16.03
CA VAL A 3 -2.73 16.10 -16.37
C VAL A 3 -4.26 16.16 -16.37
N PHE A 4 -4.84 17.21 -15.78
CA PHE A 4 -6.27 17.42 -15.68
C PHE A 4 -6.76 18.36 -16.78
N PRO A 5 -7.99 18.17 -17.27
CA PRO A 5 -8.67 19.20 -18.07
C PRO A 5 -8.71 20.52 -17.28
N LYS A 6 -8.79 21.66 -17.98
CA LYS A 6 -8.95 22.98 -17.33
C LYS A 6 -10.29 23.01 -16.59
N ALA A 7 -10.29 22.55 -15.34
CA ALA A 7 -11.43 22.56 -14.43
C ALA A 7 -11.17 23.60 -13.34
N ASP A 8 -12.25 24.19 -12.81
CA ASP A 8 -12.16 25.15 -11.70
C ASP A 8 -11.41 24.56 -10.50
N ALA A 9 -10.69 25.41 -9.75
CA ALA A 9 -9.89 24.98 -8.59
C ALA A 9 -10.69 24.16 -7.56
N TYR A 10 -11.99 24.47 -7.42
CA TYR A 10 -12.92 23.71 -6.59
C TYR A 10 -13.17 22.29 -7.10
N ALA A 11 -13.30 22.11 -8.42
CA ALA A 11 -13.50 20.79 -9.01
C ALA A 11 -12.28 19.89 -8.81
N ILE A 12 -11.07 20.41 -9.01
CA ILE A 12 -9.81 19.67 -8.78
C ILE A 12 -9.69 19.20 -7.31
N SER A 13 -10.11 20.04 -6.37
CA SER A 13 -10.11 19.74 -4.93
C SER A 13 -11.12 18.63 -4.60
N LEU A 14 -12.33 18.71 -5.14
CA LEU A 14 -13.37 17.69 -5.00
C LEU A 14 -12.94 16.33 -5.57
N TYR A 15 -12.31 16.30 -6.74
CA TYR A 15 -11.76 15.06 -7.30
C TYR A 15 -10.70 14.43 -6.40
N SER A 16 -9.81 15.25 -5.83
CA SER A 16 -8.76 14.76 -4.93
C SER A 16 -9.35 14.13 -3.67
N ILE A 17 -10.36 14.76 -3.08
CA ILE A 17 -11.08 14.24 -1.91
C ILE A 17 -11.84 12.95 -2.26
N ALA A 18 -12.54 12.91 -3.40
CA ALA A 18 -13.27 11.73 -3.84
C ALA A 18 -12.34 10.52 -4.05
N VAL A 19 -11.16 10.75 -4.64
CA VAL A 19 -10.13 9.72 -4.78
C VAL A 19 -9.68 9.21 -3.42
N LEU A 20 -9.37 10.10 -2.46
CA LEU A 20 -8.98 9.70 -1.12
C LEU A 20 -10.10 8.88 -0.43
N CYS A 21 -11.35 9.34 -0.46
CA CYS A 21 -12.48 8.62 0.15
C CYS A 21 -12.67 7.22 -0.44
N SER A 22 -12.56 7.07 -1.77
CA SER A 22 -12.71 5.77 -2.43
C SER A 22 -11.70 4.72 -1.94
N THR A 23 -10.50 5.15 -1.54
CA THR A 23 -9.47 4.23 -1.03
C THR A 23 -9.79 3.60 0.31
N PHE A 24 -10.52 4.31 1.18
CA PHE A 24 -10.92 3.76 2.48
C PHE A 24 -11.97 2.65 2.30
N ILE A 25 -12.97 2.90 1.46
CA ILE A 25 -14.06 1.96 1.20
C ILE A 25 -13.55 0.67 0.56
N LEU A 26 -12.71 0.81 -0.48
CA LEU A 26 -12.18 -0.33 -1.21
C LEU A 26 -11.21 -1.18 -0.37
N ARG A 27 -10.48 -0.57 0.58
CA ARG A 27 -9.57 -1.29 1.49
C ARG A 27 -10.30 -2.33 2.32
N ASP A 28 -11.35 -1.92 3.03
CA ASP A 28 -12.05 -2.79 3.98
C ASP A 28 -12.74 -3.97 3.29
N LEU A 29 -13.24 -3.74 2.08
CA LEU A 29 -13.87 -4.79 1.29
C LEU A 29 -12.86 -5.83 0.75
N VAL A 30 -11.73 -5.35 0.21
CA VAL A 30 -10.78 -6.20 -0.53
C VAL A 30 -9.72 -6.80 0.39
N PHE A 31 -9.10 -5.97 1.24
CA PHE A 31 -8.01 -6.41 2.10
C PHE A 31 -8.47 -7.11 3.38
N GLY A 32 -9.70 -6.84 3.85
CA GLY A 32 -10.34 -7.65 4.89
C GLY A 32 -10.50 -9.10 4.43
N TYR A 33 -11.10 -9.30 3.25
CA TYR A 33 -11.29 -10.63 2.68
C TYR A 33 -9.97 -11.35 2.35
N LEU A 34 -9.00 -10.66 1.76
CA LEU A 34 -7.70 -11.24 1.43
C LEU A 34 -6.92 -11.65 2.68
N GLY A 35 -6.94 -10.81 3.73
CA GLY A 35 -6.28 -11.07 5.01
C GLY A 35 -6.82 -12.32 5.70
N ASP A 36 -8.13 -12.49 5.70
CA ASP A 36 -8.80 -13.64 6.32
C ASP A 36 -8.62 -14.94 5.52
N THR A 37 -8.45 -14.86 4.20
CA THR A 37 -8.43 -16.05 3.31
C THR A 37 -7.02 -16.55 3.00
N TYR A 38 -6.05 -15.66 2.77
CA TYR A 38 -4.72 -16.00 2.24
C TYR A 38 -3.57 -15.76 3.23
N GLY A 39 -3.87 -15.16 4.39
CA GLY A 39 -2.91 -14.88 5.44
C GLY A 39 -2.25 -13.51 5.36
N ARG A 40 -1.70 -13.08 6.51
CA ARG A 40 -1.21 -11.71 6.72
C ARG A 40 -0.03 -11.35 5.81
N LYS A 41 1.01 -12.18 5.69
CA LYS A 41 2.17 -11.86 4.84
C LYS A 41 1.80 -11.88 3.35
N THR A 42 1.11 -12.92 2.89
CA THR A 42 0.70 -13.03 1.47
C THR A 42 -0.11 -11.81 1.04
N THR A 43 -1.05 -11.38 1.88
CA THR A 43 -1.84 -10.17 1.62
C THR A 43 -0.93 -8.95 1.52
N VAL A 44 -0.03 -8.74 2.49
CA VAL A 44 0.93 -7.63 2.48
C VAL A 44 1.83 -7.64 1.23
N VAL A 45 2.30 -8.80 0.78
CA VAL A 45 3.13 -8.90 -0.43
C VAL A 45 2.33 -8.55 -1.68
N ILE A 46 1.09 -9.03 -1.81
CA ILE A 46 0.21 -8.70 -2.94
C ILE A 46 -0.08 -7.21 -2.98
N THR A 47 -0.38 -6.60 -1.82
CA THR A 47 -0.67 -5.17 -1.75
C THR A 47 0.56 -4.34 -2.16
N ILE A 48 1.76 -4.74 -1.71
CA ILE A 48 3.03 -4.10 -2.06
C ILE A 48 3.24 -4.10 -3.58
N LEU A 49 3.03 -5.26 -4.22
CA LEU A 49 3.20 -5.41 -5.66
C LEU A 49 2.20 -4.55 -6.44
N MET A 50 0.94 -4.45 -5.97
CA MET A 50 -0.05 -3.55 -6.57
C MET A 50 0.35 -2.08 -6.46
N MET A 51 0.93 -1.65 -5.33
CA MET A 51 1.44 -0.28 -5.19
C MET A 51 2.63 -0.03 -6.12
N ASP A 52 3.61 -0.92 -6.14
CA ASP A 52 4.84 -0.79 -6.92
C ASP A 52 4.56 -0.66 -8.41
N THR A 53 3.70 -1.54 -8.92
CA THR A 53 3.25 -1.49 -10.31
C THR A 53 2.56 -0.16 -10.63
N SER A 54 1.73 0.35 -9.73
CA SER A 54 1.10 1.66 -9.88
C SER A 54 2.11 2.81 -9.92
N CYS A 55 3.16 2.77 -9.09
CA CYS A 55 4.24 3.77 -9.11
C CYS A 55 5.03 3.76 -10.42
N ILE A 56 5.35 2.57 -10.93
CA ILE A 56 6.06 2.39 -12.21
C ILE A 56 5.20 2.93 -13.36
N VAL A 57 3.92 2.56 -13.41
CA VAL A 57 2.98 3.05 -14.43
C VAL A 57 2.91 4.58 -14.40
N MET A 58 2.82 5.21 -13.23
CA MET A 58 2.81 6.67 -13.11
C MET A 58 4.11 7.34 -13.57
N ALA A 59 5.27 6.72 -13.34
CA ALA A 59 6.56 7.26 -13.78
C ALA A 59 6.70 7.25 -15.32
N LEU A 60 6.22 6.18 -15.97
CA LEU A 60 6.29 5.97 -17.42
C LEU A 60 5.13 6.61 -18.20
N LEU A 61 4.02 6.96 -17.55
CA LEU A 61 2.81 7.42 -18.22
C LEU A 61 3.05 8.66 -19.10
N PRO A 62 2.72 8.67 -20.41
CA PRO A 62 2.89 9.85 -21.27
C PRO A 62 2.06 11.07 -20.82
N THR A 63 2.39 12.26 -21.33
CA THR A 63 1.69 13.52 -20.95
C THR A 63 0.26 13.57 -21.51
N TYR A 64 -0.58 14.43 -20.93
CA TYR A 64 -1.95 14.65 -21.41
C TYR A 64 -2.03 15.00 -22.90
N ASN A 65 -1.03 15.70 -23.44
CA ASN A 65 -0.97 16.02 -24.87
C ASN A 65 -0.86 14.79 -25.78
N ALA A 66 -0.36 13.66 -25.27
CA ALA A 66 -0.16 12.45 -26.08
C ALA A 66 -1.37 11.50 -26.07
N ILE A 67 -2.08 11.39 -24.94
CA ILE A 67 -3.13 10.37 -24.72
C ILE A 67 -4.45 10.94 -24.21
N GLY A 68 -4.56 12.26 -24.04
CA GLY A 68 -5.78 12.93 -23.61
C GLY A 68 -6.29 12.46 -22.24
N ILE A 69 -7.61 12.34 -22.12
CA ILE A 69 -8.32 12.05 -20.86
C ILE A 69 -7.95 10.70 -20.24
N THR A 70 -7.50 9.74 -21.06
CA THR A 70 -7.06 8.42 -20.62
C THR A 70 -5.89 8.52 -19.63
N ALA A 71 -5.00 9.51 -19.82
CA ALA A 71 -3.89 9.75 -18.89
C ALA A 71 -4.39 10.14 -17.49
N SER A 72 -5.44 10.97 -17.41
CA SER A 72 -6.04 11.38 -16.14
C SER A 72 -6.70 10.20 -15.42
N ILE A 73 -7.42 9.35 -16.16
CA ILE A 73 -8.09 8.16 -15.62
C ILE A 73 -7.07 7.17 -15.04
N ILE A 74 -5.98 6.88 -15.78
CA ILE A 74 -4.95 5.95 -15.30
C ILE A 74 -4.29 6.49 -14.02
N ILE A 75 -3.97 7.78 -13.96
CA ILE A 75 -3.39 8.39 -12.75
C ILE A 75 -4.37 8.31 -11.57
N ILE A 76 -5.66 8.56 -11.80
CA ILE A 76 -6.68 8.42 -10.75
C ILE A 76 -6.72 6.98 -10.23
N LEU A 77 -6.76 5.98 -11.12
CA LEU A 77 -6.75 4.58 -10.72
C LEU A 77 -5.48 4.22 -9.95
N CYS A 78 -4.30 4.65 -10.42
CA CYS A 78 -3.05 4.43 -9.72
C CYS A 78 -3.05 5.07 -8.32
N ARG A 79 -3.64 6.27 -8.17
CA ARG A 79 -3.78 6.94 -6.87
C ARG A 79 -4.72 6.20 -5.94
N ILE A 80 -5.80 5.64 -6.46
CA ILE A 80 -6.72 4.83 -5.67
C ILE A 80 -5.98 3.60 -5.13
N VAL A 81 -5.28 2.86 -6.01
CA VAL A 81 -4.52 1.67 -5.61
C VAL A 81 -3.42 2.01 -4.58
N GLN A 82 -2.67 3.10 -4.78
CA GLN A 82 -1.64 3.55 -3.83
C GLN A 82 -2.22 3.95 -2.47
N GLY A 83 -3.36 4.65 -2.44
CA GLY A 83 -3.98 5.07 -1.18
C GLY A 83 -4.55 3.89 -0.38
N MET A 84 -5.15 2.91 -1.05
CA MET A 84 -5.62 1.68 -0.38
C MET A 84 -4.44 0.95 0.28
N TYR A 85 -3.30 0.91 -0.41
CA TYR A 85 -2.09 0.28 0.08
C TYR A 85 -1.49 1.01 1.30
N ALA A 86 -1.32 2.33 1.21
CA ALA A 86 -0.56 3.10 2.20
C ALA A 86 -1.10 2.92 3.63
N ILE A 87 -2.42 2.85 3.78
CA ILE A 87 -3.08 2.67 5.08
C ILE A 87 -2.93 1.23 5.58
N GLY A 88 -3.01 0.24 4.67
CA GLY A 88 -2.85 -1.17 5.00
C GLY A 88 -1.41 -1.53 5.41
N GLU A 89 -0.41 -0.88 4.82
CA GLU A 89 1.01 -1.12 5.14
C GLU A 89 1.33 -0.75 6.58
N VAL A 90 0.89 0.43 7.03
CA VAL A 90 1.20 0.94 8.38
C VAL A 90 0.59 0.01 9.43
N ILE A 91 -0.72 -0.22 9.36
CA ILE A 91 -1.45 -1.08 10.30
C ILE A 91 -0.93 -2.52 10.24
N GLY A 92 -0.69 -3.06 9.04
CA GLY A 92 -0.17 -4.42 8.86
C GLY A 92 1.23 -4.59 9.45
N THR A 93 2.09 -3.57 9.36
CA THR A 93 3.45 -3.58 9.93
C THR A 93 3.39 -3.51 11.45
N GLU A 94 2.52 -2.68 12.03
CA GLU A 94 2.33 -2.61 13.48
C GLU A 94 1.88 -3.95 14.04
N ILE A 95 0.87 -4.58 13.42
CA ILE A 95 0.37 -5.88 13.88
C ILE A 95 1.45 -6.95 13.73
N TYR A 96 2.16 -6.98 12.60
CA TYR A 96 3.29 -7.89 12.40
C TYR A 96 4.35 -7.76 13.50
N LEU A 97 4.71 -6.54 13.87
CA LEU A 97 5.69 -6.28 14.94
C LEU A 97 5.17 -6.72 16.31
N THR A 98 3.90 -6.47 16.62
CA THR A 98 3.29 -6.93 17.87
C THR A 98 3.18 -8.46 17.96
N GLU A 99 2.95 -9.14 16.85
CA GLU A 99 2.90 -10.61 16.82
C GLU A 99 4.31 -11.24 16.93
N PHE A 100 5.35 -10.52 16.50
CA PHE A 100 6.73 -11.02 16.50
C PHE A 100 7.50 -10.71 17.79
N THR A 101 7.12 -9.64 18.52
CA THR A 101 7.84 -9.17 19.71
C THR A 101 6.96 -9.23 20.95
N LYS A 102 7.53 -9.61 22.10
CA LYS A 102 6.80 -9.72 23.37
C LYS A 102 6.88 -8.41 24.17
N PRO A 103 5.89 -8.11 25.03
CA PRO A 103 6.04 -7.05 26.00
C PRO A 103 7.23 -7.33 26.95
N PRO A 104 7.97 -6.29 27.38
CA PRO A 104 7.73 -4.86 27.16
C PRO A 104 8.39 -4.26 25.91
N ILE A 105 9.27 -4.99 25.21
CA ILE A 105 10.05 -4.46 24.08
C ILE A 105 9.20 -4.12 22.84
N GLN A 106 7.99 -4.68 22.73
CA GLN A 106 7.08 -4.43 21.61
C GLN A 106 6.69 -2.95 21.47
N TYR A 107 6.47 -2.23 22.58
CA TYR A 107 5.96 -0.85 22.57
C TYR A 107 6.93 0.12 21.88
N PRO A 108 8.22 0.19 22.26
CA PRO A 108 9.17 1.07 21.58
C PRO A 108 9.43 0.64 20.13
N ILE A 109 9.36 -0.65 19.79
CA ILE A 109 9.56 -1.14 18.42
C ILE A 109 8.43 -0.68 17.49
N VAL A 110 7.18 -0.82 17.93
CA VAL A 110 6.01 -0.36 17.16
C VAL A 110 6.00 1.16 17.04
N ALA A 111 6.33 1.88 18.11
CA ALA A 111 6.45 3.35 18.08
C ALA A 111 7.56 3.82 17.13
N LEU A 112 8.68 3.11 17.09
CA LEU A 112 9.78 3.45 16.19
C LEU A 112 9.39 3.25 14.72
N ALA A 113 8.59 2.22 14.41
CA ALA A 113 8.07 2.01 13.05
C ALA A 113 7.19 3.17 12.58
N THR A 114 6.31 3.69 13.44
CA THR A 114 5.47 4.87 13.13
C THR A 114 6.29 6.15 12.98
N VAL A 115 7.34 6.32 13.77
CA VAL A 115 8.29 7.44 13.61
C VAL A 115 8.95 7.39 12.23
N PHE A 116 9.49 6.24 11.81
CA PHE A 116 10.11 6.11 10.49
C PHE A 116 9.13 6.34 9.35
N ALA A 117 7.88 5.88 9.47
CA ALA A 117 6.84 6.14 8.47
C ALA A 117 6.54 7.65 8.34
N THR A 118 6.47 8.35 9.47
CA THR A 118 6.22 9.80 9.51
C THR A 118 7.39 10.58 8.91
N VAL A 119 8.62 10.22 9.26
CA VAL A 119 9.85 10.82 8.70
C VAL A 119 9.91 10.61 7.18
N GLY A 120 9.60 9.39 6.70
CA GLY A 120 9.53 9.10 5.27
C GLY A 120 8.50 9.95 4.54
N THR A 121 7.32 10.14 5.14
CA THR A 121 6.27 11.01 4.61
C THR A 121 6.72 12.47 4.52
N PHE A 122 7.41 12.96 5.56
CA PHE A 122 7.95 14.32 5.59
C PHE A 122 9.04 14.53 4.54
N ALA A 123 9.92 13.55 4.35
CA ALA A 123 10.93 13.56 3.29
C ALA A 123 10.29 13.60 1.90
N ALA A 124 9.25 12.78 1.66
CA ALA A 124 8.51 12.78 0.40
C ALA A 124 7.84 14.14 0.12
N LEU A 125 7.27 14.77 1.14
CA LEU A 125 6.69 16.12 1.03
C LEU A 125 7.75 17.18 0.72
N GLY A 126 8.94 17.07 1.33
CA GLY A 126 10.09 17.95 1.03
C GLY A 126 10.51 17.85 -0.44
N VAL A 127 10.64 16.62 -0.96
CA VAL A 127 10.94 16.37 -2.38
C VAL A 127 9.85 16.96 -3.28
N ALA A 128 8.57 16.74 -2.95
CA ALA A 128 7.45 17.29 -3.72
C ALA A 128 7.46 18.82 -3.77
N THR A 129 7.82 19.45 -2.65
CA THR A 129 7.94 20.92 -2.55
C THR A 129 9.06 21.43 -3.44
N ILE A 130 10.24 20.83 -3.40
CA ILE A 130 11.38 21.20 -4.27
C ILE A 130 11.00 21.06 -5.74
N VAL A 131 10.41 19.92 -6.11
CA VAL A 131 10.00 19.66 -7.50
C VAL A 131 9.01 20.71 -8.01
N THR A 132 8.04 21.08 -7.17
CA THR A 132 7.02 22.07 -7.52
C THR A 132 7.60 23.48 -7.61
N SER A 133 8.44 23.88 -6.65
CA SER A 133 9.02 25.23 -6.57
C SER A 133 10.00 25.53 -7.71
N TYR A 134 10.79 24.55 -8.14
CA TYR A 134 11.78 24.72 -9.20
C TYR A 134 11.28 24.28 -10.59
N CYS A 135 9.98 24.00 -10.74
CA CYS A 135 9.37 23.52 -11.98
C CYS A 135 10.07 22.28 -12.57
N PHE A 136 10.65 21.43 -11.72
CA PHE A 136 11.25 20.18 -12.18
C PHE A 136 10.19 19.24 -12.73
N ASN A 137 10.60 18.39 -13.67
CA ASN A 137 9.70 17.38 -14.20
C ASN A 137 9.41 16.34 -13.10
N TRP A 138 8.18 16.37 -12.59
CA TRP A 138 7.70 15.51 -11.50
C TRP A 138 7.93 14.02 -11.74
N ARG A 139 8.06 13.59 -13.00
CA ARG A 139 8.41 12.22 -13.39
C ARG A 139 9.69 11.72 -12.74
N TYR A 140 10.71 12.57 -12.59
CA TYR A 140 11.97 12.17 -11.96
C TYR A 140 11.77 11.79 -10.48
N ALA A 141 10.88 12.50 -9.78
CA ALA A 141 10.54 12.16 -8.40
C ALA A 141 9.82 10.81 -8.31
N PHE A 142 8.90 10.52 -9.23
CA PHE A 142 8.27 9.20 -9.30
C PHE A 142 9.25 8.10 -9.74
N GLY A 143 10.22 8.41 -10.61
CA GLY A 143 11.28 7.47 -10.99
C GLY A 143 12.15 7.06 -9.80
N ILE A 144 12.56 8.02 -8.96
CA ILE A 144 13.27 7.74 -7.70
C ILE A 144 12.37 6.90 -6.77
N GLY A 145 11.09 7.27 -6.65
CA GLY A 145 10.11 6.50 -5.88
C GLY A 145 9.94 5.06 -6.37
N ALA A 146 9.97 4.83 -7.68
CA ALA A 146 9.88 3.51 -8.28
C ALA A 146 11.10 2.64 -7.94
N ILE A 147 12.30 3.22 -7.88
CA ILE A 147 13.52 2.51 -7.44
C ILE A 147 13.39 2.08 -5.97
N ILE A 148 12.94 3.00 -5.11
CA ILE A 148 12.72 2.72 -3.68
C ILE A 148 11.66 1.62 -3.49
N ALA A 149 10.59 1.67 -4.28
CA ALA A 149 9.54 0.66 -4.31
C ALA A 149 10.10 -0.74 -4.62
N VAL A 150 10.92 -0.88 -5.67
CA VAL A 150 11.55 -2.17 -6.01
C VAL A 150 12.41 -2.70 -4.86
N VAL A 151 13.26 -1.86 -4.26
CA VAL A 151 14.09 -2.27 -3.11
C VAL A 151 13.23 -2.73 -1.94
N ARG A 152 12.16 -1.98 -1.63
CA ARG A 152 11.20 -2.32 -0.58
C ARG A 152 10.56 -3.69 -0.83
N THR A 153 10.15 -3.99 -2.06
CA THR A 153 9.56 -5.29 -2.42
C THR A 153 10.52 -6.45 -2.20
N LEU A 154 11.79 -6.28 -2.57
CA LEU A 154 12.82 -7.29 -2.31
C LEU A 154 13.00 -7.55 -0.81
N VAL A 155 13.03 -6.51 0.01
CA VAL A 155 13.13 -6.66 1.47
C VAL A 155 11.89 -7.35 2.05
N ARG A 156 10.69 -6.99 1.56
CA ARG A 156 9.42 -7.49 2.09
C ARG A 156 9.14 -8.94 1.72
N THR A 157 9.55 -9.36 0.52
CA THR A 157 9.42 -10.77 0.10
C THR A 157 10.29 -11.73 0.95
N ALA A 158 11.36 -11.22 1.57
CA ALA A 158 12.23 -11.98 2.47
C ALA A 158 11.69 -12.17 3.89
N LEU A 159 10.59 -11.51 4.27
CA LEU A 159 9.98 -11.65 5.61
C LEU A 159 9.40 -13.05 5.85
N ARG A 160 9.46 -13.52 7.10
CA ARG A 160 8.84 -14.78 7.53
C ARG A 160 7.37 -14.57 7.88
N GLU A 161 6.56 -15.62 7.77
CA GLU A 161 5.17 -15.59 8.24
C GLU A 161 5.08 -15.36 9.75
N THR A 162 3.97 -14.78 10.22
CA THR A 162 3.80 -14.56 11.66
C THR A 162 3.54 -15.88 12.40
N PRO A 163 4.08 -16.04 13.62
CA PRO A 163 3.95 -17.27 14.39
C PRO A 163 2.50 -17.56 14.79
N GLU A 164 1.64 -16.54 14.90
CA GLU A 164 0.21 -16.73 15.15
C GLU A 164 -0.53 -17.29 13.94
N PHE A 165 -0.23 -16.80 12.73
CA PHE A 165 -0.85 -17.34 11.52
C PHE A 165 -0.45 -18.80 11.28
N ALA A 166 0.82 -19.15 11.53
CA ALA A 166 1.29 -20.54 11.50
C ALA A 166 0.52 -21.45 12.49
N LYS A 167 0.13 -20.94 13.67
CA LYS A 167 -0.69 -21.65 14.64
C LYS A 167 -2.16 -21.75 14.22
N MET A 168 -2.74 -20.71 13.63
CA MET A 168 -4.11 -20.75 13.11
C MET A 168 -4.24 -21.77 11.97
N GLN A 169 -3.25 -21.83 11.08
CA GLN A 169 -3.24 -22.79 9.98
C GLN A 169 -3.21 -24.23 10.51
N SER A 170 -2.36 -24.53 11.50
CA SER A 170 -2.29 -25.86 12.12
C SER A 170 -3.57 -26.26 12.87
N LEU A 171 -4.22 -25.31 13.57
CA LEU A 171 -5.52 -25.52 14.21
C LEU A 171 -6.64 -25.78 13.19
N ASN A 172 -6.62 -25.12 12.04
CA ASN A 172 -7.63 -25.32 11.00
C ASN A 172 -7.50 -26.71 10.35
N TYR A 173 -6.27 -27.19 10.14
CA TYR A 173 -6.02 -28.59 9.74
C TYR A 173 -6.51 -29.59 10.79
N LEU A 174 -6.34 -29.27 12.09
CA LEU A 174 -6.81 -30.13 13.18
C LEU A 174 -8.35 -30.21 13.22
N LYS A 175 -9.05 -29.09 13.01
CA LYS A 175 -10.51 -29.07 12.88
C LYS A 175 -10.99 -29.86 11.66
N LEU A 176 -10.33 -29.71 10.51
CA LEU A 176 -10.65 -30.47 9.31
C LEU A 176 -10.42 -31.97 9.51
N PHE A 177 -9.31 -32.34 10.17
CA PHE A 177 -8.96 -33.72 10.52
C PHE A 177 -9.97 -34.34 11.49
N LEU A 178 -10.34 -33.61 12.55
CA LEU A 178 -11.38 -34.02 13.50
C LEU A 178 -12.76 -34.16 12.83
N PHE A 179 -13.11 -33.24 11.93
CA PHE A 179 -14.34 -33.31 11.14
C PHE A 179 -14.36 -34.53 10.21
N CYS A 180 -13.24 -34.84 9.56
CA CYS A 180 -13.09 -36.05 8.73
C CYS A 180 -13.23 -37.34 9.57
N ILE A 181 -12.62 -37.39 10.76
CA ILE A 181 -12.79 -38.52 11.69
C ILE A 181 -14.24 -38.67 12.16
N TYR A 182 -14.93 -37.55 12.40
CA TYR A 182 -16.34 -37.56 12.83
C TYR A 182 -17.30 -38.00 11.72
N LEU A 183 -16.96 -37.75 10.45
CA LEU A 183 -17.72 -38.20 9.27
C LEU A 183 -17.45 -39.66 8.87
N LEU A 184 -16.34 -40.24 9.34
CA LEU A 184 -15.93 -41.63 9.10
C LEU A 184 -16.45 -42.60 10.18
N ARG A 185 -17.36 -42.15 11.06
CA ARG A 185 -17.95 -42.92 12.16
C ARG A 185 -19.46 -42.93 12.06
#